data_AF-A0A0M2V107-F1
#
_entry.id   AF-A0A0M2V107-F1
#
_cell.length_a   1.000
_cell.length_b   1.000
_cell.length_c   1.000
_cell.angle_alpha   90.00
_cell.angle_beta   90.00
_cell.angle_gamma   90.00
#
_symmetry.space_group_name_H-M   'P 1'
#
loop_
_entity.id
_entity.type
_entity.pdbx_description
1 polymer ?
#
loop_
_entity_poly.entity_id
_entity_poly.type
_entity_poly.pdbx_seq_one_letter_code
_entity_poly.pdbx_strand_id
1 'polypeptide(L)'
;MGKSTEDSKLIIRGRKISNADIGEVRTLIELNGKQGRTHISRRLAEQWQWKQANGRLKERACRSILQELSRRGLIQLPVVKSSVPRKEARSLERVELDTTAIRGSIGELLPLRIEAVKGHESARMWRHVMRRYHYLGYQVLVGRNTRHLVYSRERLVAALGWQSAVDHLFCRDFMIGWDSQERRRYLDTVSNNSRFLIMPWVEVKHVASQVLSQSIRQLQSDWAEKYDSRLWFLETFVDPSRFRGTCYRAANWIKIGNTKGYRKEYKGFRYHGESKEVYFYVLEPRARQEIKQDKREPLLTREYLLSNRPEPLERERRNAVIVRAPEWSPEVEPGFELSQSDVGKLAEELEVYHRLFEEGFKRVEQKDLSMCYLQGLLSTLDRKSMEP
;
A
#
# COMPACT_ATOMS: atom_id res chain seq x y z
N MET A 1 23.75 44.32 -3.39
CA MET A 1 23.23 43.38 -4.40
C MET A 1 22.54 42.23 -3.69
N GLY A 2 21.22 42.16 -3.86
CA GLY A 2 20.35 41.23 -3.14
C GLY A 2 20.62 39.78 -3.54
N LYS A 3 20.81 38.92 -2.53
CA LYS A 3 20.57 37.49 -2.71
C LYS A 3 19.06 37.30 -2.79
N SER A 4 18.57 37.06 -3.99
CA SER A 4 17.24 36.50 -4.23
C SER A 4 17.09 35.25 -3.36
N THR A 5 16.26 35.33 -2.33
CA THR A 5 15.79 34.16 -1.59
C THR A 5 15.00 33.31 -2.56
N GLU A 6 15.66 32.28 -3.11
CA GLU A 6 14.97 31.20 -3.80
C GLU A 6 13.90 30.64 -2.86
N ASP A 7 12.64 30.81 -3.25
CA ASP A 7 11.49 30.19 -2.61
C ASP A 7 11.71 28.67 -2.58
N SER A 8 12.19 28.14 -1.46
CA SER A 8 12.32 26.71 -1.25
C SER A 8 10.91 26.12 -1.31
N LYS A 9 10.54 25.55 -2.46
CA LYS A 9 9.21 24.97 -2.70
C LYS A 9 8.98 23.77 -1.79
N LEU A 10 8.37 24.02 -0.64
CA LEU A 10 8.04 23.00 0.33
C LEU A 10 6.81 22.21 -0.15
N ILE A 11 6.96 20.92 -0.44
CA ILE A 11 5.82 20.07 -0.83
C ILE A 11 5.46 19.15 0.33
N ILE A 12 4.25 19.32 0.88
CA ILE A 12 3.73 18.47 1.96
C ILE A 12 2.37 17.92 1.53
N ARG A 13 2.20 16.59 1.58
CA ARG A 13 0.95 15.89 1.14
C ARG A 13 0.53 16.28 -0.28
N GLY A 14 1.49 16.50 -1.17
CA GLY A 14 1.26 16.86 -2.58
C GLY A 14 0.83 18.31 -2.81
N ARG A 15 0.72 19.13 -1.74
CA ARG A 15 0.46 20.57 -1.85
C ARG A 15 1.80 21.31 -1.78
N LYS A 16 2.02 22.26 -2.69
CA LYS A 16 3.09 23.24 -2.61
C LYS A 16 2.72 24.26 -1.53
N ILE A 17 3.61 24.47 -0.58
CA ILE A 17 3.46 25.38 0.56
C ILE A 17 4.47 26.51 0.36
N SER A 18 3.95 27.71 0.18
CA SER A 18 4.71 28.94 0.05
C SER A 18 4.95 29.61 1.42
N ASN A 19 5.80 30.62 1.45
CA ASN A 19 5.96 31.46 2.63
C ASN A 19 4.67 32.20 3.01
N ALA A 20 3.83 32.57 2.02
CA ALA A 20 2.51 33.16 2.26
C ALA A 20 1.56 32.18 2.96
N ASP A 21 1.54 30.90 2.53
CA ASP A 21 0.75 29.85 3.19
C ASP A 21 1.20 29.66 4.65
N ILE A 22 2.50 29.75 4.94
CA ILE A 22 3.04 29.66 6.30
C ILE A 22 2.59 30.87 7.14
N GLY A 23 2.60 32.08 6.57
CA GLY A 23 2.07 33.28 7.20
C GLY A 23 0.60 33.14 7.58
N GLU A 24 -0.23 32.67 6.65
CA GLU A 24 -1.66 32.41 6.88
C GLU A 24 -1.89 31.39 8.01
N VAL A 25 -1.08 30.32 8.05
CA VAL A 25 -1.13 29.32 9.11
C VAL A 25 -0.80 29.94 10.49
N ARG A 26 0.18 30.86 10.57
CA ARG A 26 0.51 31.56 11.83
C ARG A 26 -0.65 32.41 12.32
N THR A 27 -1.24 33.21 11.44
CA THR A 27 -2.43 34.03 11.76
C THR A 27 -3.60 33.15 12.22
N LEU A 28 -3.83 32.01 11.57
CA LEU A 28 -4.85 31.05 12.00
C LEU A 28 -4.62 30.48 13.40
N ILE A 29 -3.36 30.21 13.75
CA ILE A 29 -2.98 29.70 15.06
C ILE A 29 -3.18 30.78 16.13
N GLU A 30 -2.82 32.03 15.85
CA GLU A 30 -3.03 33.15 16.77
C GLU A 30 -4.52 33.36 17.07
N LEU A 31 -5.35 33.38 16.03
CA LEU A 31 -6.80 33.60 16.17
C LEU A 31 -7.53 32.42 16.84
N ASN A 32 -7.10 31.19 16.59
CA ASN A 32 -7.84 29.98 16.98
C ASN A 32 -7.09 29.07 17.97
N GLY A 33 -5.96 29.50 18.50
CA GLY A 33 -5.08 28.69 19.35
C GLY A 33 -5.79 28.08 20.56
N LYS A 34 -6.69 28.86 21.17
CA LYS A 34 -7.51 28.43 22.31
C LYS A 34 -8.55 27.36 21.94
N GLN A 35 -8.90 27.17 20.68
CA GLN A 35 -9.88 26.17 20.24
C GLN A 35 -9.23 24.79 19.93
N GLY A 36 -7.90 24.75 19.88
CA GLY A 36 -7.11 23.52 19.74
C GLY A 36 -6.83 23.11 18.29
N ARG A 37 -5.87 22.19 18.13
CA ARG A 37 -5.29 21.81 16.83
C ARG A 37 -6.31 21.26 15.82
N THR A 38 -7.38 20.60 16.28
CA THR A 38 -8.44 20.07 15.39
C THR A 38 -9.25 21.19 14.74
N HIS A 39 -9.60 22.22 15.52
CA HIS A 39 -10.32 23.37 14.98
C HIS A 39 -9.45 24.11 13.95
N ILE A 40 -8.18 24.37 14.26
CA ILE A 40 -7.22 25.00 13.34
C ILE A 40 -7.10 24.20 12.03
N SER A 41 -7.03 22.87 12.11
CA SER A 41 -6.96 22.01 10.92
C SER A 41 -8.20 22.12 10.03
N ARG A 42 -9.38 22.32 10.62
CA ARG A 42 -10.64 22.52 9.89
C ARG A 42 -10.69 23.89 9.23
N ARG A 43 -10.41 24.97 9.99
CA ARG A 43 -10.37 26.34 9.48
C ARG A 43 -9.37 26.49 8.34
N LEU A 44 -8.20 25.85 8.46
CA LEU A 44 -7.21 25.80 7.39
C LEU A 44 -7.74 25.10 6.13
N ALA A 45 -8.44 23.97 6.30
CA ALA A 45 -9.04 23.27 5.17
C ALA A 45 -10.13 24.10 4.49
N GLU A 46 -10.90 24.89 5.24
CA GLU A 46 -11.90 25.81 4.72
C GLU A 46 -11.26 26.98 3.97
N GLN A 47 -10.28 27.66 4.56
CA GLN A 47 -9.62 28.81 3.92
C GLN A 47 -8.93 28.40 2.63
N TRP A 48 -8.22 27.28 2.63
CA TRP A 48 -7.60 26.74 1.42
C TRP A 48 -8.58 26.08 0.44
N GLN A 49 -9.87 26.05 0.76
CA GLN A 49 -10.92 25.32 0.04
C GLN A 49 -10.49 23.89 -0.30
N TRP A 50 -9.71 23.26 0.60
CA TRP A 50 -9.07 22.00 0.30
C TRP A 50 -10.01 20.83 0.60
N LYS A 51 -10.83 20.51 -0.40
CA LYS A 51 -11.87 19.50 -0.33
C LYS A 51 -11.47 18.21 -1.05
N GLN A 52 -12.13 17.12 -0.67
CA GLN A 52 -12.17 15.86 -1.41
C GLN A 52 -13.18 15.98 -2.56
N ALA A 53 -13.22 15.00 -3.47
CA ALA A 53 -14.19 14.97 -4.58
C ALA A 53 -15.63 15.03 -4.06
N ASN A 54 -15.93 14.27 -3.00
CA ASN A 54 -17.22 14.29 -2.29
C ASN A 54 -17.50 15.58 -1.48
N GLY A 55 -16.76 16.67 -1.69
CA GLY A 55 -16.94 17.97 -1.01
C GLY A 55 -16.45 18.04 0.44
N ARG A 56 -16.07 16.92 1.07
CA ARG A 56 -15.61 16.92 2.48
C ARG A 56 -14.25 17.59 2.62
N LEU A 57 -14.06 18.36 3.68
CA LEU A 57 -12.79 19.03 3.98
C LEU A 57 -11.66 18.03 4.26
N LYS A 58 -10.46 18.31 3.74
CA LYS A 58 -9.24 17.51 3.99
C LYS A 58 -8.57 17.86 5.33
N GLU A 59 -9.35 17.92 6.41
CA GLU A 59 -8.88 18.30 7.76
C GLU A 59 -7.67 17.47 8.23
N ARG A 60 -7.63 16.17 7.90
CA ARG A 60 -6.51 15.28 8.27
C ARG A 60 -5.23 15.60 7.49
N ALA A 61 -5.35 16.02 6.23
CA ALA A 61 -4.20 16.45 5.43
C ALA A 61 -3.65 17.77 5.97
N CYS A 62 -4.53 18.74 6.26
CA CYS A 62 -4.17 19.99 6.95
C CYS A 62 -3.47 19.72 8.30
N ARG A 63 -3.99 18.80 9.11
CA ARG A 63 -3.34 18.41 10.37
C ARG A 63 -1.94 17.83 10.16
N SER A 64 -1.73 17.04 9.10
CA SER A 64 -0.40 16.53 8.76
C SER A 64 0.55 17.66 8.34
N ILE A 65 0.06 18.64 7.59
CA ILE A 65 0.84 19.82 7.20
C ILE A 65 1.24 20.62 8.44
N LEU A 66 0.30 20.92 9.32
CA LEU A 66 0.56 21.63 10.57
C LEU A 66 1.63 20.92 11.42
N GLN A 67 1.53 19.59 11.56
CA GLN A 67 2.51 18.79 12.27
C GLN A 67 3.90 18.87 11.62
N GLU A 68 3.97 18.78 10.30
CA GLU A 68 5.24 18.82 9.56
C GLU A 68 5.88 20.21 9.60
N LEU A 69 5.10 21.28 9.45
CA LEU A 69 5.56 22.66 9.59
C LEU A 69 6.10 22.93 11.00
N SER A 70 5.40 22.44 12.03
CA SER A 70 5.84 22.58 13.42
C SER A 70 7.12 21.78 13.69
N ARG A 71 7.23 20.56 13.15
CA ARG A 71 8.44 19.73 13.25
C ARG A 71 9.66 20.40 12.61
N ARG A 72 9.44 21.19 11.54
CA ARG A 72 10.48 21.99 10.87
C ARG A 72 10.76 23.34 11.55
N GLY A 73 10.10 23.65 12.66
CA GLY A 73 10.26 24.92 13.37
C GLY A 73 9.65 26.14 12.66
N LEU A 74 8.85 25.94 11.60
CA LEU A 74 8.28 27.03 10.81
C LEU A 74 7.06 27.69 11.49
N ILE A 75 6.39 26.94 12.37
CA ILE A 75 5.24 27.39 13.16
C ILE A 75 5.30 26.78 14.56
N GLN A 76 4.65 27.43 15.53
CA GLN A 76 4.44 26.87 16.87
C GLN A 76 2.98 26.48 17.04
N LEU A 77 2.69 25.19 17.25
CA LEU A 77 1.33 24.71 17.46
C LEU A 77 0.92 24.86 18.94
N PRO A 78 -0.35 25.17 19.23
CA PRO A 78 -0.86 25.22 20.61
C PRO A 78 -0.59 23.90 21.34
N VAL A 79 -0.40 23.97 22.66
CA VAL A 79 -0.26 22.78 23.51
C VAL A 79 -1.44 21.83 23.27
N VAL A 80 -1.15 20.53 23.23
CA VAL A 80 -2.20 19.52 23.05
C VAL A 80 -3.12 19.59 24.27
N LYS A 81 -4.35 20.10 24.09
CA LYS A 81 -5.41 19.93 25.09
C LYS A 81 -5.55 18.44 25.34
N SER A 82 -5.47 18.04 26.62
CA SER A 82 -5.33 16.67 27.10
C SER A 82 -5.77 15.61 26.07
N SER A 83 -4.82 14.73 25.73
CA SER A 83 -5.15 13.46 25.10
C SER A 83 -6.13 12.76 26.03
N VAL A 84 -7.43 12.84 25.76
CA VAL A 84 -8.39 11.95 26.42
C VAL A 84 -7.80 10.56 26.27
N PRO A 85 -7.52 9.83 27.37
CA PRO A 85 -6.95 8.49 27.28
C PRO A 85 -7.79 7.74 26.27
N ARG A 86 -7.14 7.20 25.23
CA ARG A 86 -7.80 6.51 24.13
C ARG A 86 -8.86 5.61 24.75
N LYS A 87 -10.14 5.92 24.52
CA LYS A 87 -11.30 5.08 24.87
C LYS A 87 -11.24 3.68 24.20
N GLU A 88 -10.09 3.27 23.64
CA GLU A 88 -9.82 1.91 23.21
C GLU A 88 -9.69 0.94 24.40
N ALA A 89 -9.40 1.44 25.61
CA ALA A 89 -9.34 0.62 26.82
C ALA A 89 -10.71 0.44 27.53
N ARG A 90 -11.75 1.22 27.17
CA ARG A 90 -13.08 1.06 27.75
C ARG A 90 -13.94 0.18 26.86
N SER A 91 -14.26 -0.98 27.44
CA SER A 91 -15.23 -1.99 26.99
C SER A 91 -14.72 -2.91 25.86
N LEU A 92 -13.91 -3.88 26.28
CA LEU A 92 -14.03 -5.27 25.82
C LEU A 92 -15.39 -5.85 26.26
N GLU A 93 -16.51 -5.15 26.07
CA GLU A 93 -17.81 -5.80 26.21
C GLU A 93 -17.81 -6.94 25.21
N ARG A 94 -17.97 -8.17 25.72
CA ARG A 94 -18.13 -9.38 24.93
C ARG A 94 -19.19 -9.09 23.87
N VAL A 95 -18.75 -9.07 22.61
CA VAL A 95 -19.70 -9.12 21.51
C VAL A 95 -20.16 -10.56 21.48
N GLU A 96 -21.41 -10.80 21.86
CA GLU A 96 -21.98 -12.14 21.78
C GLU A 96 -22.13 -12.52 20.31
N LEU A 97 -21.48 -13.61 19.94
CA LEU A 97 -21.49 -14.18 18.60
C LEU A 97 -21.95 -15.61 18.72
N ASP A 98 -22.95 -15.97 17.93
CA ASP A 98 -23.30 -17.37 17.75
C ASP A 98 -22.21 -18.04 16.91
N THR A 99 -21.36 -18.82 17.57
CA THR A 99 -20.25 -19.56 16.98
C THR A 99 -20.61 -21.02 16.69
N THR A 100 -21.90 -21.39 16.71
CA THR A 100 -22.33 -22.76 16.35
C THR A 100 -21.93 -23.07 14.92
N ALA A 101 -21.33 -24.23 14.66
CA ALA A 101 -20.83 -24.57 13.33
C ALA A 101 -21.96 -24.53 12.27
N ILE A 102 -21.71 -23.81 11.18
CA ILE A 102 -22.56 -23.76 9.99
C ILE A 102 -21.97 -24.73 8.98
N ARG A 103 -22.73 -25.77 8.68
CA ARG A 103 -22.40 -26.85 7.73
C ARG A 103 -23.47 -26.92 6.66
N GLY A 104 -23.18 -27.62 5.58
CA GLY A 104 -24.10 -27.81 4.46
C GLY A 104 -23.55 -27.28 3.15
N SER A 105 -24.44 -26.93 2.23
CA SER A 105 -24.08 -26.40 0.91
C SER A 105 -24.04 -24.88 0.86
N ILE A 106 -23.37 -24.34 -0.15
CA ILE A 106 -23.37 -22.89 -0.40
C ILE A 106 -24.75 -22.35 -0.74
N GLY A 107 -25.63 -23.17 -1.31
CA GLY A 107 -27.01 -22.80 -1.62
C GLY A 107 -27.83 -22.48 -0.37
N GLU A 108 -27.61 -23.23 0.72
CA GLU A 108 -28.29 -23.01 2.00
C GLU A 108 -27.83 -21.73 2.72
N LEU A 109 -26.60 -21.29 2.46
CA LEU A 109 -26.06 -20.04 2.98
C LEU A 109 -26.58 -18.80 2.24
N LEU A 110 -27.11 -18.98 1.03
CA LEU A 110 -27.63 -17.89 0.22
C LEU A 110 -29.07 -17.54 0.62
N PRO A 111 -29.49 -16.27 0.44
CA PRO A 111 -28.70 -15.13 -0.03
C PRO A 111 -27.75 -14.60 1.06
N LEU A 112 -26.60 -14.05 0.63
CA LEU A 112 -25.69 -13.33 1.51
C LEU A 112 -26.07 -11.84 1.53
N ARG A 113 -26.23 -11.28 2.73
CA ARG A 113 -26.43 -9.85 2.94
C ARG A 113 -25.09 -9.20 3.26
N ILE A 114 -24.68 -8.23 2.44
CA ILE A 114 -23.40 -7.51 2.60
C ILE A 114 -23.70 -6.11 3.11
N GLU A 115 -23.21 -5.79 4.29
CA GLU A 115 -23.53 -4.53 4.96
C GLU A 115 -22.30 -3.66 5.14
N ALA A 116 -22.42 -2.41 4.70
CA ALA A 116 -21.40 -1.39 4.92
C ALA A 116 -21.30 -1.01 6.41
N VAL A 117 -20.09 -0.99 6.94
CA VAL A 117 -19.82 -0.57 8.32
C VAL A 117 -19.81 0.97 8.40
N LYS A 118 -20.98 1.57 8.66
CA LYS A 118 -21.19 3.03 8.78
C LYS A 118 -21.27 3.53 10.24
N GLY A 119 -21.76 2.72 11.19
CA GLY A 119 -22.06 3.13 12.58
C GLY A 119 -21.10 2.61 13.66
N HIS A 120 -21.33 3.02 14.92
CA HIS A 120 -20.51 2.62 16.07
C HIS A 120 -20.55 1.10 16.31
N GLU A 121 -21.74 0.50 16.37
CA GLU A 121 -21.91 -0.93 16.66
C GLU A 121 -21.30 -1.83 15.57
N SER A 122 -21.60 -1.58 14.29
CA SER A 122 -20.99 -2.36 13.21
C SER A 122 -19.47 -2.16 13.14
N ALA A 123 -18.95 -0.97 13.48
CA ALA A 123 -17.51 -0.75 13.59
C ALA A 123 -16.89 -1.47 14.80
N ARG A 124 -17.61 -1.57 15.92
CA ARG A 124 -17.20 -2.35 17.09
C ARG A 124 -17.17 -3.85 16.75
N MET A 125 -18.22 -4.37 16.13
CA MET A 125 -18.32 -5.75 15.63
C MET A 125 -17.16 -6.08 14.69
N TRP A 126 -16.94 -5.27 13.64
CA TRP A 126 -15.86 -5.49 12.69
C TRP A 126 -14.47 -5.49 13.36
N ARG A 127 -14.21 -4.55 14.28
CA ARG A 127 -12.96 -4.50 15.05
C ARG A 127 -12.79 -5.74 15.94
N HIS A 128 -13.86 -6.21 16.56
CA HIS A 128 -13.86 -7.39 17.41
C HIS A 128 -13.44 -8.62 16.61
N VAL A 129 -14.14 -8.94 15.52
CA VAL A 129 -13.85 -10.14 14.71
C VAL A 129 -12.47 -10.09 14.05
N MET A 130 -12.03 -8.92 13.59
CA MET A 130 -10.68 -8.75 13.03
C MET A 130 -9.59 -8.98 14.07
N ARG A 131 -9.77 -8.48 15.30
CA ARG A 131 -8.80 -8.71 16.38
C ARG A 131 -8.76 -10.17 16.81
N ARG A 132 -9.93 -10.82 16.88
CA ARG A 132 -10.07 -12.16 17.46
C ARG A 132 -9.73 -13.30 16.49
N TYR A 133 -10.04 -13.14 15.20
CA TYR A 133 -10.05 -14.25 14.24
C TYR A 133 -9.21 -14.01 12.98
N HIS A 134 -8.92 -12.76 12.59
CA HIS A 134 -8.07 -12.51 11.42
C HIS A 134 -6.59 -12.73 11.79
N TYR A 135 -5.84 -13.47 10.96
CA TYR A 135 -4.45 -13.84 11.25
C TYR A 135 -3.48 -12.63 11.40
N LEU A 136 -3.77 -11.49 10.75
CA LEU A 136 -3.05 -10.22 10.94
C LEU A 136 -3.58 -9.36 12.10
N GLY A 137 -4.59 -9.83 12.82
CA GLY A 137 -5.31 -9.06 13.82
C GLY A 137 -5.97 -7.79 13.28
N TYR A 138 -6.39 -6.94 14.22
CA TYR A 138 -6.93 -5.62 13.91
C TYR A 138 -5.79 -4.61 13.69
N GLN A 139 -5.81 -3.96 12.53
CA GLN A 139 -5.01 -2.78 12.25
C GLN A 139 -5.91 -1.71 11.65
N VAL A 140 -5.54 -0.44 11.88
CA VAL A 140 -6.26 0.70 11.30
C VAL A 140 -6.01 0.72 9.79
N LEU A 141 -7.09 0.69 9.00
CA LEU A 141 -7.01 0.86 7.55
C LEU A 141 -6.58 2.29 7.21
N VAL A 142 -5.68 2.42 6.24
CA VAL A 142 -5.06 3.70 5.86
C VAL A 142 -5.68 4.21 4.57
N GLY A 143 -5.79 5.54 4.44
CA GLY A 143 -6.37 6.17 3.24
C GLY A 143 -7.89 6.04 3.17
N ARG A 144 -8.44 6.10 1.94
CA ARG A 144 -9.85 5.81 1.68
C ARG A 144 -10.07 4.33 2.00
N ASN A 145 -11.16 4.00 2.67
CA ASN A 145 -11.46 2.63 3.05
C ASN A 145 -12.95 2.39 3.25
N THR A 146 -13.37 1.16 2.99
CA THR A 146 -14.72 0.67 3.26
C THR A 146 -14.59 -0.70 3.92
N ARG A 147 -15.50 -1.01 4.83
CA ARG A 147 -15.52 -2.26 5.58
C ARG A 147 -16.91 -2.87 5.44
N HIS A 148 -16.96 -4.18 5.33
CA HIS A 148 -18.19 -4.92 5.18
C HIS A 148 -18.30 -6.03 6.21
N LEU A 149 -19.50 -6.23 6.73
CA LEU A 149 -19.90 -7.44 7.44
C LEU A 149 -20.84 -8.22 6.52
N VAL A 150 -20.70 -9.54 6.49
CA VAL A 150 -21.48 -10.40 5.60
C VAL A 150 -22.26 -11.39 6.44
N TYR A 151 -23.56 -11.41 6.22
CA TYR A 151 -24.51 -12.23 6.96
C TYR A 151 -25.19 -13.24 6.04
N SER A 152 -25.42 -14.44 6.56
CA SER A 152 -26.43 -15.36 6.03
C SER A 152 -27.58 -15.36 7.02
N ARG A 153 -28.75 -14.87 6.61
CA ARG A 153 -29.84 -14.51 7.53
C ARG A 153 -29.32 -13.53 8.59
N GLU A 154 -29.32 -13.93 9.87
CA GLU A 154 -28.76 -13.15 10.99
C GLU A 154 -27.36 -13.62 11.44
N ARG A 155 -26.84 -14.70 10.85
CA ARG A 155 -25.53 -15.25 11.22
C ARG A 155 -24.42 -14.52 10.49
N LEU A 156 -23.46 -13.96 11.23
CA LEU A 156 -22.25 -13.40 10.64
C LEU A 156 -21.38 -14.53 10.05
N VAL A 157 -21.07 -14.45 8.77
CA VAL A 157 -20.30 -15.49 8.05
C VAL A 157 -18.98 -14.99 7.49
N ALA A 158 -18.83 -13.69 7.24
CA ALA A 158 -17.58 -13.12 6.78
C ALA A 158 -17.46 -11.62 7.10
N ALA A 159 -16.24 -11.10 6.96
CA ALA A 159 -15.96 -9.67 7.07
C ALA A 159 -14.83 -9.27 6.11
N LEU A 160 -14.97 -8.09 5.48
CA LEU A 160 -14.01 -7.57 4.50
C LEU A 160 -13.56 -6.15 4.88
N GLY A 161 -12.34 -5.82 4.46
CA GLY A 161 -11.77 -4.49 4.57
C GLY A 161 -11.05 -4.09 3.29
N TRP A 162 -11.55 -3.03 2.67
CA TRP A 162 -11.04 -2.42 1.45
C TRP A 162 -10.37 -1.11 1.81
N GLN A 163 -9.20 -0.83 1.25
CA GLN A 163 -8.50 0.43 1.46
C GLN A 163 -7.87 0.95 0.16
N SER A 164 -7.32 2.15 0.20
CA SER A 164 -6.55 2.71 -0.92
C SER A 164 -5.41 1.75 -1.30
N ALA A 165 -5.14 1.66 -2.59
CA ALA A 165 -3.99 0.92 -3.09
C ALA A 165 -2.67 1.47 -2.55
N VAL A 166 -1.64 0.62 -2.54
CA VAL A 166 -0.29 1.07 -2.21
C VAL A 166 0.25 1.96 -3.33
N ASP A 167 1.02 2.99 -2.95
CA ASP A 167 1.52 3.99 -3.89
C ASP A 167 2.35 3.38 -5.03
N HIS A 168 3.30 2.51 -4.67
CA HIS A 168 4.19 1.86 -5.63
C HIS A 168 3.98 0.35 -5.63
N LEU A 169 3.64 -0.21 -6.80
CA LEU A 169 3.54 -1.64 -7.01
C LEU A 169 3.87 -1.97 -8.47
N PHE A 170 5.08 -2.47 -8.70
CA PHE A 170 5.61 -2.70 -10.05
C PHE A 170 4.68 -3.55 -10.92
N CYS A 171 4.26 -4.73 -10.45
CA CYS A 171 3.45 -5.62 -11.28
C CYS A 171 2.12 -4.98 -11.69
N ARG A 172 1.44 -4.24 -10.80
CA ARG A 172 0.23 -3.50 -11.15
C ARG A 172 0.53 -2.42 -12.18
N ASP A 173 1.55 -1.61 -11.90
CA ASP A 173 1.91 -0.49 -12.77
C ASP A 173 2.28 -0.98 -14.19
N PHE A 174 2.99 -2.10 -14.27
CA PHE A 174 3.28 -2.82 -15.51
C PHE A 174 2.02 -3.33 -16.21
N MET A 175 1.11 -4.01 -15.48
CA MET A 175 -0.14 -4.54 -16.07
C MET A 175 -1.02 -3.42 -16.64
N ILE A 176 -1.12 -2.28 -15.93
CA ILE A 176 -1.92 -1.13 -16.38
C ILE A 176 -1.19 -0.39 -17.51
N GLY A 177 0.15 -0.37 -17.50
CA GLY A 177 0.97 0.33 -18.48
C GLY A 177 1.06 1.84 -18.23
N TRP A 178 0.79 2.29 -17.00
CA TRP A 178 0.83 3.71 -16.66
C TRP A 178 2.21 4.17 -16.19
N ASP A 179 2.53 5.44 -16.39
CA ASP A 179 3.74 6.07 -15.85
C ASP A 179 3.51 6.63 -14.42
N SER A 180 4.53 7.30 -13.87
CA SER A 180 4.43 7.85 -12.51
C SER A 180 3.45 9.03 -12.38
N GLN A 181 3.25 9.82 -13.43
CA GLN A 181 2.31 10.94 -13.46
C GLN A 181 0.87 10.44 -13.57
N GLU A 182 0.64 9.51 -14.50
CA GLU A 182 -0.64 8.83 -14.70
C GLU A 182 -1.04 8.05 -13.43
N ARG A 183 -0.12 7.27 -12.85
CA ARG A 183 -0.36 6.60 -11.57
C ARG A 183 -0.82 7.58 -10.50
N ARG A 184 -0.10 8.71 -10.31
CA ARG A 184 -0.49 9.72 -9.32
C ARG A 184 -1.92 10.26 -9.56
N ARG A 185 -2.34 10.38 -10.82
CA ARG A 185 -3.67 10.85 -11.20
C ARG A 185 -4.76 9.80 -10.99
N TYR A 186 -4.49 8.54 -11.31
CA TYR A 186 -5.50 7.48 -11.38
C TYR A 186 -5.42 6.43 -10.26
N LEU A 187 -4.44 6.49 -9.34
CA LEU A 187 -4.31 5.53 -8.24
C LEU A 187 -5.56 5.47 -7.34
N ASP A 188 -6.28 6.58 -7.19
CA ASP A 188 -7.54 6.64 -6.42
C ASP A 188 -8.67 5.75 -7.02
N THR A 189 -8.50 5.26 -8.25
CA THR A 189 -9.40 4.28 -8.91
C THR A 189 -9.08 2.83 -8.54
N VAL A 190 -8.04 2.58 -7.75
CA VAL A 190 -7.61 1.24 -7.31
C VAL A 190 -7.90 1.06 -5.82
N SER A 191 -8.52 -0.07 -5.47
CA SER A 191 -8.67 -0.46 -4.05
C SER A 191 -7.99 -1.80 -3.75
N ASN A 192 -7.37 -1.87 -2.57
CA ASN A 192 -6.74 -3.05 -2.03
C ASN A 192 -7.68 -3.77 -1.05
N ASN A 193 -7.92 -5.07 -1.27
CA ASN A 193 -8.59 -5.93 -0.31
C ASN A 193 -7.64 -6.33 0.83
N SER A 194 -7.46 -5.40 1.76
CA SER A 194 -6.51 -5.52 2.87
C SER A 194 -6.91 -6.50 3.97
N ARG A 195 -8.21 -6.81 4.10
CA ARG A 195 -8.73 -7.77 5.08
C ARG A 195 -9.81 -8.62 4.44
N PHE A 196 -9.68 -9.93 4.61
CA PHE A 196 -10.71 -10.86 4.23
C PHE A 196 -10.76 -12.01 5.22
N LEU A 197 -11.88 -12.14 5.93
CA LEU A 197 -12.11 -13.14 6.97
C LEU A 197 -13.39 -13.90 6.65
N ILE A 198 -13.29 -15.22 6.52
CA ILE A 198 -14.42 -16.12 6.70
C ILE A 198 -14.45 -16.52 8.17
N MET A 199 -15.63 -16.51 8.78
CA MET A 199 -15.72 -16.79 10.21
C MET A 199 -15.36 -18.26 10.49
N PRO A 200 -14.66 -18.56 11.61
CA PRO A 200 -14.18 -19.92 11.88
C PRO A 200 -15.29 -20.97 12.00
N TRP A 201 -16.50 -20.55 12.38
CA TRP A 201 -17.66 -21.44 12.48
C TRP A 201 -18.34 -21.71 11.13
N VAL A 202 -17.81 -21.22 10.00
CA VAL A 202 -18.35 -21.49 8.67
C VAL A 202 -17.55 -22.60 8.00
N GLU A 203 -18.10 -23.81 8.00
CA GLU A 203 -17.48 -25.03 7.46
C GLU A 203 -18.09 -25.41 6.09
N VAL A 204 -18.41 -24.41 5.27
CA VAL A 204 -19.04 -24.61 3.96
C VAL A 204 -18.05 -24.31 2.84
N LYS A 205 -17.96 -25.22 1.87
CA LYS A 205 -17.09 -25.07 0.69
C LYS A 205 -17.55 -23.89 -0.18
N HIS A 206 -16.61 -23.26 -0.88
CA HIS A 206 -16.85 -22.17 -1.85
C HIS A 206 -17.41 -20.85 -1.30
N VAL A 207 -17.65 -20.74 0.01
CA VAL A 207 -18.12 -19.49 0.65
C VAL A 207 -17.19 -18.32 0.36
N ALA A 208 -15.88 -18.52 0.45
CA ALA A 208 -14.92 -17.44 0.27
C ALA A 208 -15.00 -16.79 -1.12
N SER A 209 -15.06 -17.59 -2.19
CA SER A 209 -15.20 -17.06 -3.55
C SER A 209 -16.57 -16.43 -3.79
N GLN A 210 -17.65 -16.99 -3.22
CA GLN A 210 -18.98 -16.38 -3.32
C GLN A 210 -19.06 -15.02 -2.62
N VAL A 211 -18.55 -14.93 -1.39
CA VAL A 211 -18.46 -13.68 -0.63
C VAL A 211 -17.66 -12.63 -1.42
N LEU A 212 -16.49 -13.01 -1.96
CA LEU A 212 -15.67 -12.09 -2.76
C LEU A 212 -16.47 -11.55 -3.97
N SER A 213 -17.02 -12.44 -4.80
CA SER A 213 -17.75 -12.05 -6.01
C SER A 213 -18.95 -11.14 -5.73
N GLN A 214 -19.69 -11.38 -4.65
CA GLN A 214 -20.81 -10.51 -4.24
C GLN A 214 -20.31 -9.19 -3.65
N SER A 215 -19.25 -9.21 -2.84
CA SER A 215 -18.70 -8.03 -2.19
C SER A 215 -18.14 -7.00 -3.17
N ILE A 216 -17.62 -7.43 -4.32
CA ILE A 216 -17.11 -6.54 -5.36
C ILE A 216 -18.21 -5.62 -5.89
N ARG A 217 -19.43 -6.15 -6.09
CA ARG A 217 -20.58 -5.34 -6.54
C ARG A 217 -21.00 -4.31 -5.50
N GLN A 218 -21.12 -4.74 -4.24
CA GLN A 218 -21.46 -3.84 -3.14
C GLN A 218 -20.38 -2.76 -2.95
N LEU A 219 -19.11 -3.14 -3.05
CA LEU A 219 -17.97 -2.23 -2.94
C LEU A 219 -18.05 -1.10 -3.97
N GLN A 220 -18.36 -1.38 -5.23
CA GLN A 220 -18.44 -0.33 -6.26
C GLN A 220 -19.48 0.73 -5.90
N SER A 221 -20.66 0.31 -5.44
CA SER A 221 -21.73 1.22 -5.01
C SER A 221 -21.32 2.03 -3.79
N ASP A 222 -20.86 1.36 -2.72
CA ASP A 222 -20.48 2.01 -1.47
C ASP A 222 -19.29 2.96 -1.63
N TRP A 223 -18.33 2.62 -2.49
CA TRP A 223 -17.16 3.44 -2.75
C TRP A 223 -17.55 4.71 -3.52
N ALA A 224 -18.43 4.59 -4.52
CA ALA A 224 -18.97 5.73 -5.25
C ALA A 224 -19.78 6.64 -4.32
N GLU A 225 -20.71 6.09 -3.53
CA GLU A 225 -21.51 6.85 -2.54
C GLU A 225 -20.59 7.61 -1.56
N LYS A 226 -19.54 6.95 -1.08
CA LYS A 226 -18.68 7.50 -0.01
C LYS A 226 -17.64 8.50 -0.51
N TYR A 227 -17.09 8.31 -1.71
CA TYR A 227 -15.92 9.04 -2.19
C TYR A 227 -16.14 9.80 -3.49
N ASP A 228 -17.32 9.71 -4.09
CA ASP A 228 -17.64 10.29 -5.41
C ASP A 228 -16.61 9.88 -6.46
N SER A 229 -16.30 8.58 -6.49
CA SER A 229 -15.23 8.01 -7.30
C SER A 229 -15.54 6.56 -7.63
N ARG A 230 -15.35 6.18 -8.90
CA ARG A 230 -15.53 4.81 -9.38
C ARG A 230 -14.21 4.06 -9.33
N LEU A 231 -14.26 2.80 -8.86
CA LEU A 231 -13.13 1.89 -8.90
C LEU A 231 -13.04 1.24 -10.28
N TRP A 232 -11.83 1.22 -10.83
CA TRP A 232 -11.48 0.55 -12.09
C TRP A 232 -10.76 -0.77 -11.86
N PHE A 233 -10.05 -0.88 -10.74
CA PHE A 233 -9.22 -2.03 -10.43
C PHE A 233 -9.29 -2.40 -8.96
N LEU A 234 -9.11 -3.68 -8.67
CA LEU A 234 -8.91 -4.18 -7.31
C LEU A 234 -7.63 -4.99 -7.25
N GLU A 235 -6.93 -4.89 -6.12
CA GLU A 235 -5.72 -5.67 -5.83
C GLU A 235 -5.83 -6.34 -4.46
N THR A 236 -5.07 -7.41 -4.24
CA THR A 236 -4.87 -8.02 -2.93
C THR A 236 -3.50 -8.67 -2.86
N PHE A 237 -2.98 -8.84 -1.64
CA PHE A 237 -1.69 -9.46 -1.38
C PHE A 237 -1.89 -10.73 -0.56
N VAL A 238 -1.53 -11.86 -1.16
CA VAL A 238 -1.65 -13.17 -0.53
C VAL A 238 -0.27 -13.64 -0.11
N ASP A 239 -0.13 -13.98 1.17
CA ASP A 239 1.08 -14.60 1.70
C ASP A 239 1.13 -16.08 1.29
N PRO A 240 2.03 -16.49 0.37
CA PRO A 240 2.08 -17.86 -0.14
C PRO A 240 2.51 -18.87 0.92
N SER A 241 3.15 -18.44 2.03
CA SER A 241 3.50 -19.32 3.14
C SER A 241 2.28 -19.78 3.94
N ARG A 242 1.17 -19.04 3.85
CA ARG A 242 -0.07 -19.28 4.60
C ARG A 242 -1.23 -19.73 3.72
N PHE A 243 -1.33 -19.17 2.51
CA PHE A 243 -2.51 -19.33 1.66
C PHE A 243 -2.14 -19.52 0.20
N ARG A 244 -2.90 -20.37 -0.50
CA ARG A 244 -2.75 -20.64 -1.94
C ARG A 244 -3.49 -19.66 -2.85
N GLY A 245 -4.16 -18.64 -2.30
CA GLY A 245 -4.98 -17.69 -3.08
C GLY A 245 -6.16 -18.31 -3.85
N THR A 246 -6.59 -19.53 -3.49
CA THR A 246 -7.60 -20.30 -4.26
C THR A 246 -8.92 -19.57 -4.39
N CYS A 247 -9.39 -18.89 -3.33
CA CYS A 247 -10.66 -18.15 -3.36
C CYS A 247 -10.63 -16.97 -4.34
N TYR A 248 -9.51 -16.26 -4.44
CA TYR A 248 -9.33 -15.18 -5.41
C TYR A 248 -9.34 -15.73 -6.84
N ARG A 249 -8.61 -16.83 -7.11
CA ARG A 249 -8.63 -17.51 -8.42
C ARG A 249 -10.04 -17.96 -8.82
N ALA A 250 -10.75 -18.59 -7.88
CA ALA A 250 -12.13 -19.05 -8.10
C ALA A 250 -13.12 -17.88 -8.28
N ALA A 251 -12.79 -16.68 -7.81
CA ALA A 251 -13.56 -15.45 -8.02
C ALA A 251 -13.04 -14.63 -9.22
N ASN A 252 -12.36 -15.26 -10.19
CA ASN A 252 -11.81 -14.64 -11.41
C ASN A 252 -10.73 -13.57 -11.22
N TRP A 253 -10.03 -13.57 -10.08
CA TRP A 253 -8.83 -12.75 -9.91
C TRP A 253 -7.63 -13.42 -10.58
N ILE A 254 -6.72 -12.59 -11.08
CA ILE A 254 -5.54 -13.03 -11.83
C ILE A 254 -4.30 -12.72 -11.00
N LYS A 255 -3.45 -13.72 -10.76
CA LYS A 255 -2.10 -13.47 -10.22
C LYS A 255 -1.28 -12.72 -11.26
N ILE A 256 -0.77 -11.54 -10.93
CA ILE A 256 -0.02 -10.67 -11.86
C ILE A 256 1.46 -10.50 -11.49
N GLY A 257 1.90 -11.07 -10.38
CA GLY A 257 3.29 -10.98 -9.94
C GLY A 257 3.41 -11.18 -8.44
N ASN A 258 4.53 -10.73 -7.88
CA ASN A 258 4.77 -10.75 -6.44
C ASN A 258 5.28 -9.39 -5.93
N THR A 259 5.09 -9.13 -4.65
CA THR A 259 5.71 -7.98 -3.98
C THR A 259 7.20 -8.25 -3.75
N LYS A 260 8.01 -7.18 -3.64
CA LYS A 260 9.45 -7.29 -3.42
C LYS A 260 9.84 -7.55 -1.95
N GLY A 261 8.90 -7.81 -1.04
CA GLY A 261 9.21 -8.08 0.37
C GLY A 261 9.70 -6.86 1.17
N TYR A 262 9.14 -5.68 0.89
CA TYR A 262 9.43 -4.45 1.64
C TYR A 262 8.25 -4.02 2.49
N ARG A 263 8.55 -3.41 3.64
CA ARG A 263 7.60 -2.73 4.51
C ARG A 263 7.96 -1.26 4.63
N LYS A 264 6.95 -0.38 4.56
CA LYS A 264 7.14 1.05 4.81
C LYS A 264 7.37 1.32 6.29
N GLU A 265 8.43 2.07 6.58
CA GLU A 265 8.75 2.62 7.90
C GLU A 265 8.73 4.15 7.86
N TYR A 266 8.96 4.80 9.01
CA TYR A 266 8.89 6.25 9.11
C TYR A 266 9.90 6.98 8.20
N LYS A 267 11.11 6.42 8.03
CA LYS A 267 12.21 7.02 7.25
C LYS A 267 12.53 6.30 5.93
N GLY A 268 11.71 5.35 5.48
CA GLY A 268 12.01 4.62 4.25
C GLY A 268 11.26 3.31 4.13
N PHE A 269 11.91 2.34 3.50
CA PHE A 269 11.41 0.98 3.34
C PHE A 269 12.42 -0.01 3.91
N ARG A 270 11.98 -0.90 4.79
CA ARG A 270 12.79 -2.00 5.29
C ARG A 270 12.50 -3.25 4.48
N TYR A 271 13.54 -3.87 3.95
CA TYR A 271 13.45 -5.19 3.33
C TYR A 271 13.26 -6.26 4.43
N HIS A 272 12.39 -7.23 4.18
CA HIS A 272 12.11 -8.33 5.11
C HIS A 272 11.96 -9.69 4.40
N GLY A 273 12.22 -9.78 3.09
CA GLY A 273 12.20 -11.04 2.33
C GLY A 273 10.84 -11.70 2.10
N GLU A 274 9.79 -11.33 2.85
CA GLU A 274 8.46 -11.94 2.72
C GLU A 274 7.71 -11.41 1.47
N SER A 275 7.96 -12.05 0.33
CA SER A 275 7.26 -11.79 -0.93
C SER A 275 5.81 -12.30 -0.87
N LYS A 276 4.86 -11.49 -1.36
CA LYS A 276 3.43 -11.82 -1.42
C LYS A 276 2.98 -11.93 -2.86
N GLU A 277 2.15 -12.91 -3.17
CA GLU A 277 1.49 -12.98 -4.47
C GLU A 277 0.50 -11.82 -4.62
N VAL A 278 0.55 -11.13 -5.75
CA VAL A 278 -0.37 -10.05 -6.08
C VAL A 278 -1.45 -10.58 -6.99
N TYR A 279 -2.70 -10.55 -6.50
CA TYR A 279 -3.87 -10.84 -7.31
C TYR A 279 -4.57 -9.55 -7.70
N PHE A 280 -5.03 -9.49 -8.95
CA PHE A 280 -5.60 -8.31 -9.58
C PHE A 280 -6.93 -8.65 -10.23
N TYR A 281 -7.87 -7.73 -10.14
CA TYR A 281 -9.20 -7.84 -10.72
C TYR A 281 -9.57 -6.55 -11.45
N VAL A 282 -10.02 -6.69 -12.69
CA VAL A 282 -10.40 -5.56 -13.54
C VAL A 282 -11.92 -5.35 -13.46
N LEU A 283 -12.31 -4.15 -13.07
CA LEU A 283 -13.71 -3.70 -13.06
C LEU A 283 -14.08 -2.92 -14.32
N GLU A 284 -13.10 -2.23 -14.91
CA GLU A 284 -13.28 -1.43 -16.14
C GLU A 284 -12.24 -1.86 -17.18
N PRO A 285 -12.58 -2.76 -18.13
CA PRO A 285 -11.65 -3.23 -19.16
C PRO A 285 -11.10 -2.12 -20.05
N ARG A 286 -11.82 -1.00 -20.21
CA ARG A 286 -11.38 0.16 -21.01
C ARG A 286 -10.50 1.15 -20.24
N ALA A 287 -10.23 0.90 -18.96
CA ALA A 287 -9.52 1.86 -18.11
C ALA A 287 -8.18 2.31 -18.70
N ARG A 288 -7.44 1.42 -19.39
CA ARG A 288 -6.19 1.80 -20.07
C ARG A 288 -6.41 2.82 -21.18
N GLN A 289 -7.46 2.68 -21.98
CA GLN A 289 -7.83 3.64 -23.02
C GLN A 289 -8.17 5.01 -22.43
N GLU A 290 -8.87 5.04 -21.29
CA GLU A 290 -9.22 6.28 -20.57
C GLU A 290 -7.99 6.96 -19.93
N ILE A 291 -7.05 6.17 -19.40
CA ILE A 291 -5.80 6.68 -18.81
C ILE A 291 -4.94 7.32 -19.90
N LYS A 292 -4.75 6.61 -21.02
CA LYS A 292 -3.89 7.02 -22.14
C LYS A 292 -4.56 8.01 -23.09
N GLN A 293 -5.89 8.15 -23.00
CA GLN A 293 -6.70 8.90 -23.95
C GLN A 293 -6.54 8.39 -25.40
N ASP A 294 -6.35 7.08 -25.56
CA ASP A 294 -6.19 6.42 -26.86
C ASP A 294 -7.05 5.16 -26.93
N LYS A 295 -8.03 5.16 -27.84
CA LYS A 295 -8.95 4.04 -28.06
C LYS A 295 -8.29 2.81 -28.70
N ARG A 296 -7.07 2.97 -29.23
CA ARG A 296 -6.29 1.86 -29.82
C ARG A 296 -5.59 1.02 -28.77
N GLU A 297 -5.46 1.51 -27.53
CA GLU A 297 -4.90 0.74 -26.42
C GLU A 297 -5.74 -0.53 -26.15
N PRO A 298 -5.09 -1.65 -25.82
CA PRO A 298 -5.78 -2.91 -25.63
C PRO A 298 -6.71 -2.86 -24.40
N LEU A 299 -7.81 -3.60 -24.49
CA LEU A 299 -8.68 -3.84 -23.34
C LEU A 299 -7.96 -4.74 -22.33
N LEU A 300 -8.10 -4.42 -21.04
CA LEU A 300 -7.54 -5.21 -19.95
C LEU A 300 -8.41 -6.44 -19.65
N THR A 301 -8.59 -7.31 -20.64
CA THR A 301 -9.32 -8.58 -20.49
C THR A 301 -8.50 -9.61 -19.73
N ARG A 302 -9.16 -10.71 -19.33
CA ARG A 302 -8.47 -11.82 -18.66
C ARG A 302 -7.35 -12.39 -19.54
N GLU A 303 -7.63 -12.59 -20.83
CA GLU A 303 -6.69 -13.13 -21.81
C GLU A 303 -5.49 -12.20 -21.96
N TYR A 304 -5.74 -10.89 -22.10
CA TYR A 304 -4.69 -9.88 -22.16
C TYR A 304 -3.78 -9.94 -20.91
N LEU A 305 -4.38 -9.98 -19.72
CA LEU A 305 -3.63 -10.00 -18.47
C LEU A 305 -2.84 -11.31 -18.26
N LEU A 306 -3.32 -12.44 -18.79
CA LEU A 306 -2.62 -13.72 -18.75
C LEU A 306 -1.40 -13.74 -19.69
N SER A 307 -1.54 -13.17 -20.89
CA SER A 307 -0.49 -13.12 -21.89
C SER A 307 0.60 -12.08 -21.61
N ASN A 308 0.27 -11.02 -20.86
CA ASN A 308 1.17 -9.90 -20.56
C ASN A 308 1.64 -9.88 -19.11
N ARG A 309 1.74 -11.04 -18.46
CA ARG A 309 2.29 -11.09 -17.11
C ARG A 309 3.77 -10.72 -17.17
N PRO A 310 4.28 -9.95 -16.20
CA PRO A 310 5.72 -9.87 -16.03
C PRO A 310 6.20 -11.29 -15.71
N GLU A 311 6.82 -11.96 -16.69
CA GLU A 311 7.72 -13.06 -16.40
C GLU A 311 8.69 -12.54 -15.34
N PRO A 312 8.98 -13.31 -14.28
CA PRO A 312 10.13 -12.97 -13.45
C PRO A 312 11.30 -12.88 -14.43
N LEU A 313 11.86 -11.67 -14.60
CA LEU A 313 13.09 -11.52 -15.38
C LEU A 313 14.01 -12.64 -14.92
N GLU A 314 14.61 -13.43 -15.80
CA GLU A 314 15.52 -14.51 -15.35
C GLU A 314 16.55 -14.01 -14.32
N ARG A 315 16.88 -12.72 -14.43
CA ARG A 315 17.61 -11.89 -13.46
C ARG A 315 17.04 -11.89 -12.03
N GLU A 316 15.73 -11.74 -11.83
CA GLU A 316 15.09 -11.83 -10.51
C GLU A 316 15.08 -13.27 -9.98
N ARG A 317 14.97 -14.29 -10.84
CA ARG A 317 15.12 -15.70 -10.41
C ARG A 317 16.54 -16.01 -9.96
N ARG A 318 17.56 -15.59 -10.72
CA ARG A 318 18.99 -15.80 -10.37
C ARG A 318 19.38 -15.02 -9.11
N ASN A 319 18.98 -13.75 -9.00
CA ASN A 319 19.28 -12.93 -7.82
C ASN A 319 18.51 -13.36 -6.55
N ALA A 320 17.28 -13.88 -6.70
CA ALA A 320 16.52 -14.41 -5.57
C ALA A 320 17.01 -15.77 -5.07
N VAL A 321 17.92 -16.44 -5.79
CA VAL A 321 18.63 -17.64 -5.29
C VAL A 321 19.90 -17.23 -4.54
N ILE A 322 20.62 -16.23 -5.04
CA ILE A 322 21.90 -15.77 -4.48
C ILE A 322 21.71 -14.92 -3.20
N VAL A 323 20.57 -14.23 -3.05
CA VAL A 323 20.35 -13.29 -1.93
C VAL A 323 19.09 -13.66 -1.15
N ARG A 324 19.21 -14.68 -0.29
CA ARG A 324 18.18 -15.05 0.71
C ARG A 324 18.70 -14.97 2.14
N ALA A 325 19.62 -14.05 2.42
CA ALA A 325 19.97 -13.71 3.79
C ALA A 325 18.96 -12.66 4.33
N PRO A 326 18.29 -12.90 5.46
CA PRO A 326 17.38 -11.93 6.09
C PRO A 326 18.03 -10.58 6.43
N GLU A 327 19.35 -10.53 6.47
CA GLU A 327 20.18 -9.39 6.88
C GLU A 327 20.67 -8.53 5.70
N TRP A 328 20.40 -8.95 4.46
CA TRP A 328 20.85 -8.21 3.28
C TRP A 328 20.00 -6.95 3.03
N SER A 329 20.66 -5.81 2.86
CA SER A 329 20.07 -4.51 2.50
C SER A 329 20.76 -3.93 1.25
N PRO A 330 20.01 -3.35 0.30
CA PRO A 330 20.60 -2.65 -0.86
C PRO A 330 21.13 -1.25 -0.52
N GLU A 331 20.90 -0.74 0.70
CA GLU A 331 21.50 0.51 1.17
C GLU A 331 22.95 0.25 1.58
N VAL A 332 23.91 0.82 0.84
CA VAL A 332 25.32 0.87 1.24
C VAL A 332 25.39 1.55 2.60
N GLU A 333 26.06 0.95 3.58
CA GLU A 333 26.21 1.57 4.89
C GLU A 333 26.81 2.98 4.76
N PRO A 334 26.28 3.99 5.47
CA PRO A 334 26.94 5.27 5.57
C PRO A 334 28.13 5.13 6.51
N GLY A 335 29.34 5.07 5.95
CA GLY A 335 30.55 5.12 6.77
C GLY A 335 31.86 4.60 6.17
N PHE A 336 31.96 4.36 4.86
CA PHE A 336 33.26 4.15 4.24
C PHE A 336 33.76 5.50 3.69
N GLU A 337 34.59 6.22 4.45
CA GLU A 337 35.36 7.35 3.93
C GLU A 337 36.46 6.79 3.01
N LEU A 338 36.08 6.44 1.78
CA LEU A 338 37.03 6.09 0.73
C LEU A 338 37.80 7.35 0.33
N SER A 339 39.11 7.34 0.53
CA SER A 339 39.96 8.38 -0.03
C SER A 339 40.04 8.23 -1.56
N GLN A 340 40.45 9.28 -2.28
CA GLN A 340 40.69 9.17 -3.72
C GLN A 340 41.73 8.08 -4.06
N SER A 341 42.70 7.84 -3.17
CA SER A 341 43.67 6.75 -3.32
C SER A 341 43.00 5.37 -3.21
N ASP A 342 42.02 5.20 -2.32
CA ASP A 342 41.32 3.93 -2.16
C ASP A 342 40.44 3.62 -3.36
N VAL A 343 39.78 4.65 -3.91
CA VAL A 343 39.02 4.53 -5.16
C VAL A 343 39.95 4.17 -6.34
N GLY A 344 41.14 4.77 -6.41
CA GLY A 344 42.14 4.45 -7.42
C GLY A 344 42.62 2.99 -7.34
N LYS A 345 42.96 2.53 -6.14
CA LYS A 345 43.38 1.13 -5.92
C LYS A 345 42.27 0.13 -6.17
N LEU A 346 41.04 0.43 -5.76
CA LEU A 346 39.89 -0.42 -6.05
C LEU A 346 39.64 -0.52 -7.55
N ALA A 347 39.81 0.57 -8.30
CA ALA A 347 39.67 0.55 -9.76
C ALA A 347 40.76 -0.32 -10.42
N GLU A 348 42.02 -0.20 -9.99
CA GLU A 348 43.13 -1.03 -10.48
C GLU A 348 42.92 -2.52 -10.16
N GLU A 349 42.57 -2.86 -8.92
CA GLU A 349 42.27 -4.24 -8.50
C GLU A 349 41.11 -4.83 -9.31
N LEU A 350 40.06 -4.02 -9.56
CA LEU A 350 38.94 -4.44 -10.39
C LEU A 350 39.37 -4.71 -11.82
N GLU A 351 40.22 -3.86 -12.38
CA GLU A 351 40.70 -3.97 -13.75
C GLU A 351 41.62 -5.18 -13.93
N VAL A 352 42.55 -5.40 -12.99
CA VAL A 352 43.43 -6.59 -12.94
C VAL A 352 42.59 -7.85 -12.82
N TYR A 353 41.61 -7.87 -11.92
CA TYR A 353 40.72 -9.01 -11.74
C TYR A 353 39.86 -9.28 -12.98
N HIS A 354 39.30 -8.25 -13.62
CA HIS A 354 38.52 -8.40 -14.85
C HIS A 354 39.35 -8.95 -16.01
N ARG A 355 40.63 -8.59 -16.07
CA ARG A 355 41.57 -9.10 -17.09
C ARG A 355 41.78 -10.62 -16.98
N LEU A 356 41.69 -11.20 -15.78
CA LEU A 356 41.79 -12.65 -15.57
C LEU A 356 40.67 -13.44 -16.24
N PHE A 357 39.53 -12.80 -16.51
CA PHE A 357 38.38 -13.43 -17.16
C PHE A 357 38.03 -12.76 -18.49
N GLU A 358 38.97 -12.00 -19.09
CA GLU A 358 38.77 -11.23 -20.32
C GLU A 358 38.28 -12.11 -21.48
N GLU A 359 38.83 -13.33 -21.62
CA GLU A 359 38.36 -14.29 -22.62
C GLU A 359 36.95 -14.83 -22.34
N GLY A 360 36.51 -14.77 -21.09
CA GLY A 360 35.20 -15.18 -20.61
C GLY A 360 34.12 -14.12 -20.80
N PHE A 361 34.44 -12.82 -20.72
CA PHE A 361 33.51 -11.69 -20.73
C PHE A 361 32.87 -11.33 -22.11
N LYS A 362 32.43 -12.34 -22.87
CA LYS A 362 31.87 -12.15 -24.22
C LYS A 362 30.33 -12.07 -24.26
N ARG A 363 29.65 -12.18 -23.12
CA ARG A 363 28.18 -12.27 -23.02
C ARG A 363 27.59 -11.17 -22.14
N VAL A 364 26.42 -10.65 -22.55
CA VAL A 364 25.76 -9.51 -21.90
C VAL A 364 25.38 -9.80 -20.43
N GLU A 365 25.11 -11.06 -20.10
CA GLU A 365 24.74 -11.53 -18.77
C GLU A 365 25.87 -11.38 -17.74
N GLN A 366 27.13 -11.31 -18.18
CA GLN A 366 28.28 -11.27 -17.28
C GLN A 366 28.49 -9.89 -16.66
N LYS A 367 28.02 -8.83 -17.33
CA LYS A 367 27.96 -7.48 -16.77
C LYS A 367 26.99 -7.40 -15.60
N ASP A 368 25.89 -8.14 -15.67
CA ASP A 368 24.91 -8.19 -14.58
C ASP A 368 25.41 -9.04 -13.41
N LEU A 369 26.14 -10.13 -13.68
CA LEU A 369 26.77 -10.96 -12.65
C LEU A 369 27.91 -10.21 -11.93
N SER A 370 28.74 -9.44 -12.65
CA SER A 370 29.79 -8.63 -12.04
C SER A 370 29.22 -7.53 -11.14
N MET A 371 28.13 -6.88 -11.57
CA MET A 371 27.41 -5.91 -10.73
C MET A 371 26.83 -6.54 -9.47
N CYS A 372 26.25 -7.74 -9.55
CA CYS A 372 25.72 -8.44 -8.37
C CYS A 372 26.85 -8.87 -7.41
N TYR A 373 27.98 -9.32 -7.96
CA TYR A 373 29.17 -9.65 -7.17
C TYR A 373 29.73 -8.43 -6.44
N LEU A 374 29.88 -7.30 -7.14
CA LEU A 374 30.31 -6.03 -6.54
C LEU A 374 29.37 -5.58 -5.43
N GLN A 375 28.06 -5.70 -5.64
CA GLN A 375 27.06 -5.41 -4.61
C GLN A 375 27.18 -6.35 -3.40
N GLY A 376 27.55 -7.62 -3.61
CA GLY A 376 27.86 -8.57 -2.54
C GLY A 376 29.15 -8.21 -1.79
N LEU A 377 30.21 -7.82 -2.49
CA LEU A 377 31.49 -7.40 -1.89
C LEU A 377 31.34 -6.15 -1.03
N LEU A 378 30.53 -5.19 -1.49
CA LEU A 378 30.20 -3.95 -0.79
C LEU A 378 29.11 -4.11 0.28
N SER A 379 28.60 -5.33 0.48
CA SER A 379 27.64 -5.62 1.54
C SER A 379 28.35 -5.92 2.87
N THR A 380 27.63 -5.74 3.97
CA THR A 380 28.09 -5.92 5.35
C THR A 380 28.05 -7.37 5.85
N LEU A 381 28.00 -8.35 4.95
CA LEU A 381 27.93 -9.77 5.31
C LEU A 381 29.29 -10.26 5.86
N ASP A 382 29.27 -10.89 7.04
CA ASP A 382 30.46 -11.47 7.68
C ASP A 382 31.08 -12.63 6.89
N ARG A 383 30.32 -13.28 6.00
CA ARG A 383 30.83 -14.35 5.12
C ARG A 383 30.44 -14.10 3.67
N LYS A 384 31.45 -13.87 2.84
CA LYS A 384 31.33 -13.60 1.39
C LYS A 384 31.61 -14.90 0.63
N SER A 385 30.57 -15.61 0.20
CA SER A 385 30.68 -16.80 -0.67
C SER A 385 30.13 -16.48 -2.06
N MET A 386 30.84 -16.93 -3.10
CA MET A 386 30.41 -16.85 -4.51
C MET A 386 29.82 -18.16 -5.03
N GLU A 387 29.70 -19.19 -4.19
CA GLU A 387 29.07 -20.45 -4.55
C GLU A 387 27.66 -20.59 -3.96
N PRO A 388 26.74 -21.28 -4.68
CA PRO A 388 25.30 -21.32 -4.38
C PRO A 388 24.92 -21.91 -3.02
#